data_AF-A0A3M2G3I8-F1
#
_entry.id   AF-A0A3M2G3I8-F1
#
_cell.length_a   1.000
_cell.length_b   1.000
_cell.length_c   1.000
_cell.angle_alpha   90.00
_cell.angle_beta   90.00
_cell.angle_gamma   90.00
#
_symmetry.space_group_name_H-M   'P 1'
#
loop_
_entity.id
_entity.type
_entity.pdbx_description
1 polymer ?
#
loop_
_entity_poly.entity_id
_entity_poly.type
_entity_poly.pdbx_seq_one_letter_code
_entity_poly.pdbx_strand_id
1 'polypeptide(L)'
;MVFGDHVTITNIGPEAVDLSGIWLCNRPSYTELSGQVAPGASVDVPADALGGLAESGGEAALYVGNSFSDPNSIIDYVSWNGGGGRTSVAVEAGIWPEGASVTPAGDSIELFGVPGDPESWG
;
A
#
# COMPACT_ATOMS: atom_id res chain seq x y z
N MET A 1 -8.16 -18.83 -4.14
CA MET A 1 -7.21 -18.22 -5.09
C MET A 1 -6.75 -16.96 -4.40
N VAL A 2 -5.45 -16.85 -4.12
CA VAL A 2 -4.87 -15.77 -3.31
C VAL A 2 -4.10 -14.90 -4.30
N PHE A 3 -4.46 -13.62 -4.36
CA PHE A 3 -3.84 -12.65 -5.25
C PHE A 3 -2.53 -12.17 -4.63
N GLY A 4 -1.37 -12.54 -5.17
CA GLY A 4 -0.08 -12.25 -4.56
C GLY A 4 0.12 -12.91 -3.17
N ASP A 5 1.34 -13.25 -2.82
CA ASP A 5 1.70 -13.82 -1.51
C ASP A 5 2.25 -12.77 -0.53
N HIS A 6 2.54 -11.56 -1.00
CA HIS A 6 3.10 -10.46 -0.21
C HIS A 6 2.81 -9.09 -0.83
N VAL A 7 3.04 -8.04 -0.05
CA VAL A 7 3.17 -6.65 -0.50
C VAL A 7 4.62 -6.24 -0.33
N THR A 8 5.27 -5.78 -1.41
CA THR A 8 6.64 -5.28 -1.37
C THR A 8 6.66 -3.77 -1.19
N ILE A 9 7.44 -3.30 -0.22
CA ILE A 9 7.67 -1.87 0.02
C ILE A 9 9.12 -1.58 -0.31
N THR A 10 9.35 -0.66 -1.24
CA THR A 10 10.69 -0.28 -1.71
C THR A 10 11.04 1.12 -1.23
N ASN A 11 12.24 1.28 -0.66
CA ASN A 11 12.76 2.60 -0.37
C ASN A 11 13.32 3.24 -1.65
N ILE A 12 12.53 4.12 -2.27
CA ILE A 12 12.91 4.89 -3.45
C ILE A 12 13.72 6.16 -3.12
N GLY A 13 13.93 6.44 -1.84
CA GLY A 13 14.69 7.59 -1.36
C GLY A 13 16.20 7.38 -1.39
N PRO A 14 16.99 8.47 -1.28
CA PRO A 14 18.46 8.41 -1.31
C PRO A 14 19.08 7.98 0.03
N GLU A 15 18.30 7.93 1.11
CA GLU A 15 18.76 7.62 2.47
C GLU A 15 18.05 6.40 3.03
N ALA A 16 18.69 5.71 3.97
CA ALA A 16 18.07 4.57 4.65
C ALA A 16 16.94 5.05 5.56
N VAL A 17 15.79 4.36 5.51
CA VAL A 17 14.59 4.73 6.25
C VAL A 17 14.33 3.69 7.35
N ASP A 18 14.09 4.16 8.57
CA ASP A 18 13.57 3.34 9.67
C ASP A 18 12.06 3.19 9.52
N LEU A 19 11.57 1.96 9.59
CA LEU A 19 10.16 1.64 9.47
C LEU A 19 9.43 1.64 10.81
N SER A 20 10.11 1.94 11.93
CA SER A 20 9.44 2.04 13.23
C SER A 20 8.29 3.05 13.20
N GLY A 21 7.10 2.61 13.60
CA GLY A 21 5.89 3.42 13.55
C GLY A 21 5.29 3.56 12.15
N ILE A 22 5.82 2.89 11.13
CA ILE A 22 5.17 2.76 9.82
C ILE A 22 4.20 1.58 9.86
N TRP A 23 3.01 1.77 9.31
CA TRP A 23 1.95 0.75 9.29
C TRP A 23 1.50 0.47 7.87
N LEU A 24 1.32 -0.80 7.54
CA LEU A 24 0.67 -1.25 6.32
C LEU A 24 -0.75 -1.73 6.62
N CYS A 25 -1.71 -1.27 5.83
CA CYS A 25 -3.12 -1.59 5.98
C CYS A 25 -3.66 -2.27 4.73
N ASN A 26 -4.36 -3.39 4.94
CA ASN A 26 -5.38 -3.91 4.05
C ASN A 26 -6.62 -4.15 4.91
N ARG A 27 -7.59 -3.23 4.89
CA ARG A 27 -8.66 -3.23 5.90
C ARG A 27 -9.43 -4.55 5.92
N PRO A 28 -9.68 -5.13 7.12
CA PRO A 28 -9.53 -4.54 8.45
C PRO A 28 -8.18 -4.78 9.14
N SER A 29 -7.19 -5.33 8.46
CA SER A 29 -5.89 -5.68 9.04
C SER A 29 -4.89 -4.52 8.96
N TYR A 30 -4.12 -4.36 10.03
CA TYR A 30 -3.07 -3.34 10.15
C TYR A 30 -1.84 -3.99 10.75
N THR A 31 -0.71 -3.86 10.06
CA THR A 31 0.56 -4.45 10.48
C THR A 31 1.59 -3.36 10.60
N GLU A 32 2.17 -3.24 11.79
CA GLU A 32 3.32 -2.37 12.02
C GLU A 32 4.56 -2.99 11.36
N LEU A 33 5.29 -2.16 10.63
CA LEU A 33 6.55 -2.53 10.02
C LEU A 33 7.69 -2.27 11.01
N SER A 34 8.80 -2.95 10.80
CA SER A 34 9.98 -2.74 11.62
C SER A 34 11.25 -3.01 10.83
N GLY A 35 12.36 -2.48 11.33
CA GLY A 35 13.66 -2.58 10.69
C GLY A 35 13.97 -1.37 9.82
N GLN A 36 15.09 -1.48 9.12
CA GLN A 36 15.65 -0.39 8.33
C GLN A 36 15.79 -0.82 6.88
N VAL A 37 15.30 -0.02 5.96
CA VAL A 37 15.37 -0.28 4.52
C VAL A 37 16.39 0.67 3.91
N ALA A 38 17.48 0.12 3.40
CA ALA A 38 18.50 0.89 2.68
C ALA A 38 17.93 1.48 1.37
N PRO A 39 18.55 2.54 0.81
CA PRO A 39 18.18 3.05 -0.51
C PRO A 39 18.15 1.96 -1.57
N GLY A 40 17.04 1.85 -2.30
CA GLY A 40 16.81 0.84 -3.34
C GLY A 40 16.59 -0.59 -2.82
N ALA A 41 16.57 -0.80 -1.51
CA ALA A 41 16.19 -2.07 -0.92
C ALA A 41 14.67 -2.13 -0.69
N SER A 42 14.17 -3.35 -0.46
CA SER A 42 12.76 -3.60 -0.25
C SER A 42 12.53 -4.49 0.96
N VAL A 43 11.32 -4.43 1.50
CA VAL A 43 10.79 -5.34 2.52
C VAL A 43 9.49 -5.95 2.01
N ASP A 44 9.33 -7.26 2.22
CA ASP A 44 8.12 -7.98 1.87
C ASP A 44 7.26 -8.18 3.12
N VAL A 45 6.00 -7.77 3.04
CA VAL A 45 5.00 -7.99 4.07
C VAL A 45 4.10 -9.12 3.60
N PRO A 46 4.07 -10.27 4.29
CA PRO A 46 3.33 -11.42 3.80
C PRO A 46 1.81 -11.15 3.85
N ALA A 47 1.08 -11.68 2.87
CA ALA A 47 -0.35 -11.44 2.73
C ALA A 47 -1.15 -11.88 3.97
N ASP A 48 -0.72 -12.93 4.66
CA ASP A 48 -1.37 -13.43 5.89
C ASP A 48 -1.34 -12.41 7.03
N ALA A 49 -0.26 -11.64 7.17
CA ALA A 49 -0.18 -10.52 8.11
C ALA A 49 -1.17 -9.40 7.77
N LEU A 50 -1.66 -9.34 6.54
CA LEU A 50 -2.67 -8.39 6.07
C LEU A 50 -4.08 -9.00 6.04
N GLY A 51 -4.27 -10.21 6.56
CA GLY A 51 -5.57 -10.91 6.49
C GLY A 51 -5.89 -11.47 5.11
N GLY A 52 -4.88 -11.60 4.24
CA GLY A 52 -4.96 -12.04 2.86
C GLY A 52 -5.05 -10.87 1.88
N LEU A 53 -4.76 -11.15 0.61
CA LEU A 53 -4.92 -10.23 -0.51
C LEU A 53 -5.95 -10.87 -1.47
N ALA A 54 -7.16 -10.32 -1.48
CA ALA A 54 -8.27 -10.90 -2.22
C ALA A 54 -8.27 -10.43 -3.68
N GLU A 55 -8.40 -11.36 -4.63
CA GLU A 55 -8.53 -11.06 -6.06
C GLU A 55 -9.75 -10.19 -6.36
N SER A 56 -10.85 -10.39 -5.62
CA SER A 56 -12.09 -9.65 -5.80
C SER A 56 -11.96 -8.16 -5.46
N GLY A 57 -10.88 -7.74 -4.81
CA GLY A 57 -10.61 -6.36 -4.46
C GLY A 57 -10.01 -6.21 -3.06
N GLY A 58 -9.22 -5.16 -2.88
CA GLY A 58 -8.56 -4.84 -1.63
C GLY A 58 -7.77 -3.54 -1.73
N GLU A 59 -6.94 -3.29 -0.73
CA GLU A 59 -6.06 -2.13 -0.68
C GLU A 59 -4.71 -2.46 -0.02
N ALA A 60 -3.71 -1.63 -0.34
CA ALA A 60 -2.49 -1.49 0.44
C ALA A 60 -2.30 0.00 0.72
N ALA A 61 -2.41 0.37 2.00
CA ALA A 61 -2.29 1.74 2.46
C ALA A 61 -1.14 1.84 3.47
N LEU A 62 -0.14 2.65 3.16
CA LEU A 62 1.02 2.87 4.01
C LEU A 62 0.81 4.11 4.87
N TYR A 63 1.07 4.03 6.17
CA TYR A 63 0.83 5.10 7.14
C TYR A 63 2.06 5.41 7.99
N VAL A 64 2.21 6.67 8.37
CA VAL A 64 3.00 7.08 9.54
C VAL A 64 2.09 7.10 10.76
N GLY A 65 2.40 6.25 11.75
CA GLY A 65 1.61 6.07 12.95
C GLY A 65 0.32 5.28 12.73
N ASN A 66 -0.51 5.24 13.77
CA ASN A 66 -1.73 4.41 13.83
C ASN A 66 -3.04 5.21 13.67
N SER A 67 -2.95 6.43 13.13
CA SER A 67 -4.11 7.29 12.89
C SER A 67 -4.71 7.06 11.50
N PHE A 68 -5.28 5.88 11.27
CA PHE A 68 -5.71 5.40 9.93
C PHE A 68 -6.87 6.15 9.27
N SER A 69 -7.44 7.17 9.93
CA SER A 69 -8.48 8.02 9.36
C SER A 69 -8.02 9.48 9.19
N ASP A 70 -6.75 9.76 9.52
CA ASP A 70 -6.14 11.07 9.30
C ASP A 70 -5.47 11.10 7.92
N PRO A 71 -5.89 11.97 6.99
CA PRO A 71 -5.26 12.11 5.69
C PRO A 71 -3.80 12.58 5.77
N ASN A 72 -3.35 13.19 6.87
CA ASN A 72 -1.94 13.55 7.05
C ASN A 72 -1.07 12.35 7.45
N SER A 73 -1.68 11.24 7.85
CA SER A 73 -0.96 10.05 8.27
C SER A 73 -0.74 9.05 7.14
N ILE A 74 -1.45 9.15 6.00
CA ILE A 74 -1.28 8.25 4.87
C ILE A 74 -0.13 8.73 3.96
N ILE A 75 0.78 7.82 3.63
CA ILE A 75 1.99 8.08 2.85
C ILE A 75 1.78 7.63 1.40
N ASP A 76 1.23 6.43 1.23
CA ASP A 76 1.05 5.80 -0.07
C ASP A 76 -0.22 4.95 -0.04
N TYR A 77 -0.82 4.76 -1.21
CA TYR A 77 -2.08 4.05 -1.34
C TYR A 77 -2.22 3.42 -2.72
N VAL A 78 -2.66 2.17 -2.72
CA VAL A 78 -3.17 1.50 -3.92
C VAL A 78 -4.41 0.72 -3.56
N SER A 79 -5.43 0.79 -4.42
CA SER A 79 -6.63 -0.04 -4.35
C SER A 79 -6.86 -0.78 -5.65
N TRP A 80 -7.37 -2.00 -5.59
CA TRP A 80 -7.65 -2.81 -6.78
C TRP A 80 -9.07 -3.36 -6.80
N ASN A 81 -9.55 -3.60 -8.02
CA ASN A 81 -10.88 -4.14 -8.36
C ASN A 81 -12.05 -3.49 -7.60
N GLY A 82 -11.99 -2.17 -7.38
CA GLY A 82 -13.03 -1.40 -6.69
C GLY A 82 -13.11 -1.67 -5.18
N GLY A 83 -12.09 -2.32 -4.61
CA GLY A 83 -11.95 -2.53 -3.17
C GLY A 83 -11.39 -1.31 -2.44
N GLY A 84 -11.05 -1.53 -1.18
CA GLY A 84 -10.43 -0.54 -0.30
C GLY A 84 -11.43 0.18 0.61
N GLY A 85 -11.08 0.25 1.89
CA GLY A 85 -11.79 1.01 2.91
C GLY A 85 -11.17 2.36 3.22
N ARG A 86 -10.01 2.68 2.66
CA ARG A 86 -9.23 3.90 2.89
C ARG A 86 -9.12 4.81 1.68
N THR A 87 -9.81 4.49 0.57
CA THR A 87 -9.87 5.34 -0.63
C THR A 87 -10.26 6.77 -0.30
N SER A 88 -11.26 7.00 0.57
CA SER A 88 -11.67 8.37 0.94
C SER A 88 -10.57 9.15 1.68
N VAL A 89 -9.76 8.47 2.50
CA VAL A 89 -8.63 9.07 3.23
C VAL A 89 -7.51 9.41 2.25
N ALA A 90 -7.21 8.51 1.30
CA ALA A 90 -6.20 8.72 0.27
C ALA A 90 -6.58 9.84 -0.71
N VAL A 91 -7.87 9.95 -1.05
CA VAL A 91 -8.43 11.04 -1.86
C VAL A 91 -8.33 12.37 -1.10
N GLU A 92 -8.69 12.39 0.18
CA GLU A 92 -8.57 13.61 1.01
C GLU A 92 -7.10 14.04 1.19
N ALA A 93 -6.17 13.09 1.27
CA ALA A 93 -4.74 13.34 1.29
C ALA A 93 -4.16 13.80 -0.07
N GLY A 94 -4.94 13.68 -1.16
CA GLY A 94 -4.52 14.06 -2.51
C GLY A 94 -3.49 13.11 -3.14
N ILE A 95 -3.33 11.90 -2.60
CA ILE A 95 -2.39 10.88 -3.10
C ILE A 95 -3.07 9.82 -3.96
N TRP A 96 -4.41 9.79 -4.00
CA TRP A 96 -5.17 8.88 -4.86
C TRP A 96 -6.35 9.60 -5.53
N PRO A 97 -6.59 9.42 -6.84
CA PRO A 97 -7.72 10.05 -7.50
C PRO A 97 -9.08 9.50 -7.05
N GLU A 98 -10.11 10.35 -7.05
CA GLU A 98 -11.47 9.94 -6.71
C GLU A 98 -11.99 8.89 -7.69
N GLY A 99 -12.52 7.78 -7.17
CA GLY A 99 -13.08 6.69 -7.97
C GLY A 99 -12.05 5.82 -8.70
N ALA A 100 -10.75 6.07 -8.52
CA ALA A 100 -9.71 5.27 -9.13
C ALA A 100 -9.53 3.91 -8.45
N SER A 101 -9.24 2.90 -9.27
CA SER A 101 -8.86 1.56 -8.84
C SER A 101 -8.03 0.90 -9.92
N VAL A 102 -7.03 0.15 -9.50
CA VAL A 102 -6.22 -0.70 -10.38
C VAL A 102 -7.01 -1.95 -10.75
N THR A 103 -6.84 -2.41 -11.99
CA THR A 103 -7.27 -3.75 -12.42
C THR A 103 -6.00 -4.55 -12.68
N PRO A 104 -5.65 -5.54 -11.85
CA PRO A 104 -4.37 -6.21 -11.97
C PRO A 104 -4.24 -6.99 -13.29
N ALA A 105 -3.05 -6.99 -13.89
CA ALA A 105 -2.75 -7.77 -15.08
C ALA A 105 -1.94 -9.05 -14.74
N GLY A 106 -2.53 -9.95 -13.94
CA GLY A 106 -1.86 -11.20 -13.56
C GLY A 106 -2.06 -11.52 -12.08
N ASP A 107 -1.03 -12.04 -11.42
CA ASP A 107 -1.04 -12.38 -10.00
C ASP A 107 -0.38 -11.30 -9.10
N SER A 108 0.10 -10.20 -9.71
CA SER A 108 0.75 -9.09 -9.01
C SER A 108 0.23 -7.73 -9.51
N ILE A 109 0.44 -6.70 -8.69
CA ILE A 109 0.30 -5.29 -9.05
C ILE A 109 1.64 -4.65 -8.73
N GLU A 110 2.32 -4.13 -9.73
CA GLU A 110 3.63 -3.50 -9.57
C GLU A 110 3.56 -2.01 -9.92
N LEU A 111 4.32 -1.21 -9.18
CA LEU A 111 4.49 0.21 -9.47
C LEU A 111 5.62 0.37 -10.50
N PHE A 112 5.30 0.92 -11.68
CA PHE A 112 6.26 1.25 -12.74
C PHE A 112 6.47 2.75 -12.93
N GLY A 113 5.75 3.58 -12.16
CA GLY A 113 5.74 5.04 -12.30
C GLY A 113 5.60 5.76 -10.97
N VAL A 114 4.66 6.71 -10.89
CA VAL A 114 4.45 7.51 -9.67
C VAL A 114 3.36 6.87 -8.78
N PRO A 115 3.60 6.66 -7.47
CA PRO A 115 2.66 5.90 -6.62
C PRO A 115 1.24 6.46 -6.60
N GLY A 116 1.07 7.79 -6.68
CA GLY A 116 -0.24 8.44 -6.67
C GLY A 116 -0.99 8.46 -8.00
N ASP A 117 -0.45 7.85 -9.05
CA ASP A 117 -1.12 7.70 -10.34
C ASP A 117 -1.56 6.23 -10.53
N PRO A 118 -2.86 5.92 -10.54
CA PRO A 118 -3.38 4.57 -10.75
C PRO A 118 -2.88 3.91 -12.03
N GLU A 119 -2.57 4.68 -13.08
CA GLU A 119 -2.04 4.14 -14.34
C GLU A 119 -0.57 3.71 -14.22
N SER A 120 0.12 4.12 -13.16
CA SER A 120 1.48 3.67 -12.85
C SER A 120 1.52 2.28 -12.20
N TRP A 121 0.35 1.66 -11.95
CA TRP A 121 0.22 0.35 -11.35
C TRP A 121 -0.33 -0.66 -12.36
N GLY A 122 0.34 -1.79 -12.56
CA GLY A 122 -0.01 -2.80 -13.57
C GLY A 122 0.31 -4.23 -13.17
#